data_AF-A0A1F5T0I9-F1
#
_entry.id   AF-A0A1F5T0I9-F1
#
_cell.length_a   1.000
_cell.length_b   1.000
_cell.length_c   1.000
_cell.angle_alpha   90.00
_cell.angle_beta   90.00
_cell.angle_gamma   90.00
#
_symmetry.space_group_name_H-M   'P 1'
#
loop_
_entity.id
_entity.type
_entity.pdbx_description
1 polymer ?
#
loop_
_entity_poly.entity_id
_entity_poly.type
_entity_poly.pdbx_seq_one_letter_code
_entity_poly.pdbx_strand_id
1 'polypeptide(L)' 'MIDELPFNPLYLLLIIPLMLWDAVWKAIGLWKSAGHKQLAWFICIMIFNTVGILPIVYILFFQKKK' A
#
# COMPACT_ATOMS: atom_id res chain seq x y z
N MET A 1 38.80 -9.49 -7.23
CA MET A 1 37.79 -10.57 -7.39
C MET A 1 37.08 -10.81 -6.04
N ILE A 2 36.56 -9.77 -5.39
CA ILE A 2 35.59 -9.89 -4.28
C ILE A 2 34.62 -8.67 -4.24
N ASP A 3 34.61 -7.80 -5.25
CA ASP A 3 33.83 -6.53 -5.25
C ASP A 3 32.48 -6.64 -6.00
N GLU A 4 32.01 -7.87 -6.23
CA GLU A 4 30.88 -8.19 -7.11
C GLU A 4 29.58 -8.54 -6.34
N LEU A 5 29.42 -8.10 -5.08
CA LEU A 5 28.14 -8.24 -4.37
C LEU A 5 27.33 -6.94 -4.55
N PRO A 6 26.30 -6.90 -5.42
CA PRO A 6 25.49 -5.71 -5.69
C PRO A 6 24.50 -5.42 -4.54
N PHE A 7 24.75 -5.95 -3.36
CA PHE A 7 23.83 -5.95 -2.23
C PHE A 7 24.39 -5.08 -1.11
N ASN A 8 24.38 -3.77 -1.33
CA ASN A 8 24.74 -2.82 -0.30
C ASN A 8 23.72 -2.91 0.87
N PRO A 9 24.16 -3.10 2.13
CA PRO A 9 23.26 -3.13 3.28
C PRO A 9 22.43 -1.85 3.45
N LEU A 10 22.95 -0.71 2.95
CA LEU A 10 22.21 0.55 2.81
C LEU A 10 20.94 0.43 1.94
N TYR A 11 20.97 -0.40 0.89
CA TYR A 11 19.84 -0.60 0.00
C TYR A 11 18.72 -1.40 0.69
N LEU A 12 19.10 -2.42 1.46
CA LEU A 12 18.15 -3.19 2.28
C LEU A 12 17.47 -2.29 3.32
N LEU A 13 18.25 -1.39 3.95
CA LEU A 13 17.74 -0.43 4.93
C LEU A 13 16.78 0.60 4.32
N LEU A 14 16.90 0.91 3.02
CA LEU A 14 15.97 1.79 2.30
C LEU A 14 14.70 1.07 1.84
N ILE A 15 14.80 -0.18 1.37
CA ILE A 15 13.67 -0.95 0.82
C ILE A 15 12.69 -1.40 1.90
N ILE A 16 13.18 -1.87 3.05
CA ILE A 16 12.33 -2.39 4.13
C ILE A 16 11.26 -1.37 4.57
N PRO A 17 11.59 -0.11 4.94
CA PRO A 17 10.59 0.86 5.35
C PRO A 17 9.67 1.26 4.19
N LEU A 18 10.15 1.25 2.95
CA LEU A 18 9.32 1.56 1.77
C LEU A 18 8.27 0.47 1.52
N MET A 19 8.65 -0.80 1.62
CA MET A 19 7.71 -1.93 1.57
C MET A 19 6.73 -1.91 2.75
N LEU A 20 7.21 -1.62 3.96
CA LEU A 20 6.33 -1.51 5.13
C LEU A 20 5.33 -0.38 4.98
N TRP A 21 5.78 0.78 4.49
CA TRP A 21 4.93 1.92 4.20
C TRP A 21 3.83 1.53 3.20
N ASP A 22 4.20 1.00 2.05
CA ASP A 22 3.26 0.56 1.02
C ASP A 22 2.24 -0.46 1.56
N ALA A 23 2.73 -1.48 2.28
CA ALA A 23 1.91 -2.52 2.88
C ALA A 23 0.95 -1.97 3.94
N VAL A 24 1.37 -1.01 4.76
CA VAL A 24 0.52 -0.36 5.77
C VAL A 24 -0.61 0.41 5.10
N TRP A 25 -0.34 1.20 4.07
CA TRP A 25 -1.40 1.91 3.33
C TRP A 25 -2.37 0.93 2.65
N LYS A 26 -1.85 -0.14 2.07
CA LYS A 26 -2.64 -1.19 1.41
C LYS A 26 -3.54 -1.92 2.42
N ALA A 27 -3.01 -2.27 3.60
CA ALA A 27 -3.75 -2.91 4.69
C ALA A 27 -4.83 -1.99 5.27
N ILE A 28 -4.54 -0.71 5.48
CA ILE A 28 -5.53 0.28 5.96
C ILE A 28 -6.68 0.42 4.96
N GLY A 29 -6.38 0.51 3.65
CA GLY A 29 -7.38 0.55 2.60
C GLY A 29 -8.26 -0.70 2.59
N LEU A 30 -7.65 -1.88 2.70
CA LEU A 30 -8.33 -3.16 2.75
C LEU A 30 -9.25 -3.27 3.97
N TRP A 31 -8.75 -2.98 5.17
CA TRP A 31 -9.50 -3.04 6.43
C TRP A 31 -10.71 -2.09 6.42
N LYS A 32 -10.53 -0.88 5.87
CA LYS A 32 -11.60 0.11 5.77
C LYS A 32 -12.69 -0.32 4.78
N SER A 33 -12.31 -0.89 3.63
CA SER A 33 -13.26 -1.41 2.62
C SER A 33 -14.05 -2.62 3.13
N ALA A 34 -13.40 -3.52 3.88
CA ALA A 34 -14.01 -4.70 4.47
C ALA A 34 -15.07 -4.32 5.52
N GLY A 35 -14.80 -3.30 6.34
CA GLY A 35 -15.74 -2.82 7.36
C GLY A 35 -17.03 -2.20 6.82
N HIS A 36 -17.03 -1.64 5.61
CA HIS A 36 -18.20 -1.02 4.98
C HIS A 36 -18.90 -1.91 3.93
N LYS A 37 -18.54 -3.20 3.83
CA LYS A 37 -19.04 -4.15 2.81
C LYS A 37 -18.84 -3.68 1.35
N GLN A 38 -17.85 -2.83 1.10
CA GLN A 38 -17.55 -2.29 -0.23
C GLN A 38 -16.59 -3.23 -0.97
N LEU A 39 -17.09 -4.39 -1.41
CA LEU A 39 -16.32 -5.44 -2.10
C LEU A 39 -15.64 -4.94 -3.38
N ALA A 40 -16.26 -4.02 -4.11
CA ALA A 40 -15.67 -3.41 -5.30
C ALA A 40 -14.33 -2.71 -4.99
N TRP A 41 -14.27 -2.00 -3.87
CA TRP A 41 -13.06 -1.30 -3.43
C TRP A 41 -11.98 -2.24 -2.90
N PHE A 42 -12.38 -3.33 -2.24
CA PHE A 42 -11.47 -4.40 -1.83
C PHE A 42 -10.75 -5.01 -3.05
N ILE A 43 -11.51 -5.32 -4.10
CA ILE A 43 -10.98 -5.88 -5.35
C ILE A 43 -10.09 -4.87 -6.08
N CYS A 44 -10.49 -3.59 -6.14
CA CYS A 44 -9.66 -2.54 -6.75
C CYS A 44 -8.31 -2.40 -6.05
N ILE A 45 -8.25 -2.39 -4.70
CA ILE A 45 -6.98 -2.30 -3.94
C ILE A 45 -6.12 -3.56 -4.10
N MET A 46 -6.75 -4.72 -4.28
CA MET A 46 -6.04 -5.97 -4.53
C MET A 46 -5.41 -6.01 -5.93
N ILE A 47 -6.12 -5.50 -6.94
CA ILE A 47 -5.69 -5.52 -8.34
C ILE A 47 -4.75 -4.35 -8.68
N PHE A 48 -5.04 -3.15 -8.19
CA PHE A 48 -4.19 -1.98 -8.42
C PHE A 48 -3.06 -1.91 -7.39
N ASN A 49 -1.84 -2.21 -7.83
CA ASN A 49 -0.62 -2.10 -7.03
C ASN A 49 -0.12 -0.64 -6.94
N THR A 50 -1.02 0.30 -6.66
CA THR A 50 -0.70 1.73 -6.54
C THR A 50 -0.29 2.05 -5.11
N VAL A 51 1.00 2.39 -4.93
CA VAL A 51 1.70 2.87 -3.72
C VAL A 51 0.81 3.74 -2.83
N GLY A 52 0.02 3.15 -1.95
CA GLY A 52 -0.83 3.83 -0.97
C GLY A 52 -1.82 4.92 -1.45
N ILE A 53 -1.90 5.23 -2.75
CA ILE A 53 -2.69 6.35 -3.29
C ILE A 53 -4.19 6.01 -3.34
N LEU A 54 -4.51 4.76 -3.64
CA LEU A 54 -5.89 4.28 -3.82
C LEU A 54 -6.71 4.38 -2.52
N PRO A 55 -6.17 4.02 -1.33
CA PRO A 55 -6.82 4.28 -0.04
C PRO A 55 -7.16 5.74 0.22
N ILE A 56 -6.29 6.68 -0.19
CA ILE A 56 -6.50 8.12 0.01
C ILE A 56 -7.66 8.61 -0.86
N VAL A 57 -7.71 8.16 -2.12
CA VAL A 57 -8.85 8.44 -3.01
C VAL A 57 -10.13 7.86 -2.44
N TYR A 58 -10.12 6.66 -1.86
CA TYR A 58 -11.29 6.09 -1.18
C TYR A 58 -11.78 6.98 -0.04
N ILE A 59 -10.89 7.40 0.87
CA ILE A 59 -11.26 8.25 2.01
C ILE A 59 -11.84 9.60 1.54
N LEU A 60 -11.29 10.17 0.46
CA LEU A 60 -11.79 11.43 -0.12
C LEU A 60 -13.15 11.26 -0.81
N PHE A 61 -13.36 10.15 -1.52
CA PHE A 61 -14.60 9.91 -2.28
C PHE A 61 -15.75 9.38 -1.40
N PHE A 62 -15.42 8.59 -0.38
CA PHE A 62 -16.38 7.99 0.54
C PHE A 62 -16.73 8.90 1.72
N GLN A 63 -16.11 10.08 1.83
CA GLN A 63 -16.59 11.20 2.65
C GLN A 63 -17.86 11.88 2.07
N LYS A 64 -18.72 11.12 1.38
CA LYS A 64 -20.04 11.64 1.00
C LYS A 64 -20.92 11.73 2.24
N LYS A 65 -20.99 12.97 2.73
CA LYS A 65 -21.96 13.54 3.66
C LYS A 65 -23.35 12.87 3.57
N LYS A 66 -23.74 12.14 4.62
CA LYS A 66 -24.89 12.41 5.50
C LYS A 66 -25.09 11.25 6.47
#